data_AF-A0A9E3G063-F1
#
_entry.id   AF-A0A9E3G063-F1
#
_cell.length_a   1.000
_cell.length_b   1.000
_cell.length_c   1.000
_cell.angle_alpha   90.00
_cell.angle_beta   90.00
_cell.angle_gamma   90.00
#
_symmetry.space_group_name_H-M   'P 1'
#
loop_
_entity.id
_entity.type
_entity.pdbx_description
1 polymer ?
#
loop_
_entity_poly.entity_id
_entity_poly.type
_entity_poly.pdbx_seq_one_letter_code
_entity_poly.pdbx_strand_id
1 'polypeptide(L)'
;LHTALYQTRGTAQAIVHLHSTHSVALSMLPEIDPRAALPPMTAYYLMKCGATALVPYYRPGDPAVADAIKGLAGKYSSVLLANHGPVVAGETLEAAVFATEELEETARLYLLLRGLNPRYLSPDQVADLVKVFGVQLPERGDYH
;
A
#
# COMPACT_ATOMS: atom_id res chain seq x y z
N LEU A 1 -14.99 2.76 5.19
CA LEU A 1 -13.60 2.77 4.67
C LEU A 1 -12.74 3.86 5.30
N HIS A 2 -12.91 5.15 4.94
CA HIS A 2 -12.09 6.25 5.49
C HIS A 2 -12.10 6.28 7.02
N THR A 3 -13.28 6.20 7.65
CA THR A 3 -13.42 6.17 9.11
C THR A 3 -12.62 5.04 9.76
N ALA A 4 -12.52 3.86 9.14
CA ALA A 4 -11.76 2.74 9.70
C ALA A 4 -10.25 3.06 9.74
N LEU A 5 -9.72 3.63 8.65
CA LEU A 5 -8.32 4.08 8.60
C LEU A 5 -8.04 5.18 9.63
N TYR A 6 -8.91 6.18 9.76
CA TYR A 6 -8.77 7.23 10.78
C TYR A 6 -8.79 6.66 12.21
N GLN A 7 -9.62 5.64 12.47
CA GLN A 7 -9.71 4.99 13.78
C GLN A 7 -8.46 4.16 14.12
N THR A 8 -7.86 3.48 13.14
CA THR A 8 -6.73 2.58 13.39
C THR A 8 -5.37 3.24 13.25
N ARG A 9 -5.26 4.34 12.51
CA ARG A 9 -3.99 5.02 12.25
C ARG A 9 -4.05 6.44 12.81
N GLY A 10 -3.66 6.59 14.08
CA GLY A 10 -3.77 7.86 14.83
C GLY A 10 -3.03 9.05 14.24
N THR A 11 -2.04 8.84 13.36
CA THR A 11 -1.32 9.92 12.66
C THR A 11 -2.00 10.37 11.37
N ALA A 12 -2.99 9.64 10.86
CA ALA A 12 -3.67 10.00 9.62
C ALA A 12 -4.55 11.25 9.80
N GLN A 13 -4.38 12.24 8.92
CA GLN A 13 -5.22 13.43 8.85
C GLN A 13 -5.94 13.53 7.49
N ALA A 14 -5.42 12.86 6.46
CA ALA A 14 -6.05 12.78 5.15
C ALA A 14 -6.05 11.34 4.62
N ILE A 15 -7.07 11.01 3.83
CA ILE A 15 -7.19 9.73 3.14
C ILE A 15 -7.60 10.01 1.69
N VAL A 16 -6.87 9.42 0.75
CA VAL A 16 -7.14 9.46 -0.68
C VAL A 16 -7.55 8.06 -1.13
N HIS A 17 -8.70 7.95 -1.81
CA HIS A 17 -9.16 6.72 -2.45
C HIS A 17 -9.41 7.00 -3.92
N LEU A 18 -8.74 6.25 -4.79
CA LEU A 18 -8.85 6.39 -6.24
C LEU A 18 -9.14 5.03 -6.89
N HIS A 19 -9.46 5.07 -8.18
CA HIS A 19 -9.58 3.90 -9.06
C HIS A 19 -8.42 3.87 -10.06
N SER A 20 -7.19 4.04 -9.57
CA SER A 20 -5.99 4.17 -10.39
C SER A 20 -5.72 2.91 -11.21
N THR A 21 -5.52 3.07 -12.51
CA THR A 21 -5.55 1.98 -13.51
C THR A 21 -4.59 0.84 -13.19
N HIS A 22 -3.32 1.13 -12.91
CA HIS A 22 -2.30 0.09 -12.70
C HIS A 22 -2.42 -0.53 -11.31
N SER A 23 -2.80 0.28 -10.31
CA SER A 23 -3.11 -0.21 -8.96
C SER A 23 -4.28 -1.20 -8.96
N VAL A 24 -5.34 -0.92 -9.73
CA VAL A 24 -6.45 -1.86 -9.94
C VAL A 24 -5.99 -3.09 -10.69
N ALA A 25 -5.24 -2.94 -11.80
CA ALA A 25 -4.75 -4.08 -12.56
C ALA A 25 -3.85 -5.01 -11.72
N LEU A 26 -3.00 -4.44 -10.86
CA LEU A 26 -2.19 -5.16 -9.88
C LEU A 26 -3.06 -5.94 -8.88
N SER A 27 -4.11 -5.30 -8.32
CA SER A 27 -4.97 -5.92 -7.30
C SER A 27 -5.83 -7.08 -7.83
N MET A 28 -5.84 -7.28 -9.14
CA MET A 28 -6.53 -8.40 -9.81
C MET A 28 -5.62 -9.63 -10.02
N LEU A 29 -4.32 -9.52 -9.77
CA LEU A 29 -3.36 -10.60 -9.99
C LEU A 29 -3.38 -11.62 -8.84
N PRO A 30 -3.54 -12.93 -9.13
CA PRO A 30 -3.71 -13.96 -8.11
C PRO A 30 -2.42 -14.26 -7.31
N GLU A 31 -1.25 -13.91 -7.83
CA GLU A 31 0.04 -14.20 -7.18
C GLU A 31 0.49 -13.16 -6.15
N ILE A 32 -0.26 -12.07 -5.97
CA ILE A 32 0.14 -10.96 -5.11
C ILE A 32 0.05 -11.37 -3.63
N ASP A 33 1.13 -11.17 -2.88
CA ASP A 33 1.15 -11.36 -1.42
C ASP A 33 0.28 -10.26 -0.76
N PRO A 34 -0.78 -10.64 -0.03
CA PRO A 34 -1.63 -9.68 0.69
C PRO A 34 -0.91 -8.76 1.67
N ARG A 35 0.28 -9.15 2.16
CA ARG A 35 1.05 -8.37 3.14
C ARG A 35 2.09 -7.44 2.51
N ALA A 36 2.42 -7.65 1.24
CA ALA A 36 3.46 -6.94 0.53
C ALA A 36 3.15 -6.92 -0.97
N ALA A 37 2.09 -6.18 -1.34
CA ALA A 37 1.53 -6.23 -2.68
C ALA A 37 2.51 -5.78 -3.79
N LEU A 38 3.55 -5.03 -3.43
CA LEU A 38 4.63 -4.60 -4.31
C LEU A 38 5.99 -4.86 -3.66
N PRO A 39 7.00 -5.32 -4.44
CA PRO A 39 8.37 -5.36 -3.96
C PRO A 39 8.95 -3.94 -3.81
N PRO A 40 10.06 -3.75 -3.07
CA PRO A 40 10.72 -2.46 -2.95
C PRO A 40 11.45 -2.09 -4.25
N MET A 41 10.70 -1.60 -5.24
CA MET A 41 11.21 -1.29 -6.58
C MET A 41 11.91 0.07 -6.64
N THR A 42 11.39 1.07 -5.93
CA THR A 42 11.91 2.45 -5.92
C THR A 42 12.03 2.94 -4.47
N ALA A 43 12.94 3.89 -4.25
CA ALA A 43 13.11 4.49 -2.92
C ALA A 43 11.86 5.28 -2.51
N TYR A 44 11.24 6.01 -3.44
CA TYR A 44 10.07 6.84 -3.15
C TYR A 44 8.81 6.03 -2.85
N TYR A 45 8.60 4.87 -3.47
CA TYR A 45 7.57 3.92 -3.05
C TYR A 45 7.72 3.59 -1.57
N LEU A 46 8.91 3.14 -1.17
CA LEU A 46 9.17 2.74 0.21
C LEU A 46 9.02 3.92 1.18
N MET A 47 9.56 5.08 0.83
CA MET A 47 9.52 6.28 1.68
C MET A 47 8.12 6.88 1.85
N LYS A 48 7.27 6.83 0.81
CA LYS A 48 5.94 7.44 0.81
C LYS A 48 4.83 6.47 1.20
N CYS A 49 4.92 5.22 0.74
CA CYS A 49 3.89 4.21 0.95
C CYS A 49 4.25 3.22 2.06
N GLY A 50 5.52 3.07 2.42
CA GLY A 50 5.98 1.96 3.26
C GLY A 50 5.76 0.63 2.53
N ALA A 51 5.00 -0.26 3.15
CA ALA A 51 4.47 -1.45 2.49
C ALA A 51 2.99 -1.25 2.12
N THR A 52 2.54 -1.95 1.09
CA THR A 52 1.14 -1.94 0.65
C THR A 52 0.46 -3.26 0.98
N ALA A 53 -0.64 -3.22 1.73
CA ALA A 53 -1.49 -4.40 1.94
C ALA A 53 -2.46 -4.58 0.76
N LEU A 54 -2.90 -5.82 0.50
CA LEU A 54 -4.02 -6.11 -0.39
C LEU A 54 -5.13 -6.78 0.44
N VAL A 55 -6.29 -6.13 0.46
CA VAL A 55 -7.50 -6.59 1.15
C VAL A 55 -8.41 -7.32 0.15
N PRO A 56 -9.09 -8.40 0.56
CA PRO A 56 -10.04 -9.13 -0.29
C PRO A 56 -11.11 -8.23 -0.91
N TYR A 57 -11.78 -8.75 -1.95
CA TYR A 57 -12.88 -8.04 -2.57
C TYR A 57 -14.07 -7.93 -1.61
N TYR A 58 -14.61 -6.73 -1.51
CA TYR A 58 -15.89 -6.44 -0.87
C TYR A 58 -16.71 -5.58 -1.81
N ARG A 59 -18.03 -5.77 -1.84
CA ARG A 59 -18.92 -4.94 -2.66
C ARG A 59 -18.85 -3.49 -2.16
N PRO A 60 -18.86 -2.46 -3.04
CA PRO A 60 -18.93 -1.08 -2.60
C PRO A 60 -20.10 -0.84 -1.62
N GLY A 61 -19.78 -0.23 -0.47
CA GLY A 61 -20.71 0.01 0.63
C GLY A 61 -20.88 -1.14 1.63
N ASP A 62 -20.23 -2.29 1.42
CA ASP A 62 -20.21 -3.39 2.39
C ASP A 62 -19.45 -2.97 3.67
N PRO A 63 -20.06 -3.04 4.87
CA PRO A 63 -19.39 -2.70 6.11
C PRO A 63 -18.18 -3.59 6.42
N ALA A 64 -18.12 -4.82 5.89
CA ALA A 64 -17.02 -5.75 6.16
C ALA A 64 -15.65 -5.24 5.69
N VAL A 65 -15.61 -4.33 4.71
CA VAL A 65 -14.35 -3.68 4.30
C VAL A 65 -13.75 -2.85 5.44
N ALA A 66 -14.58 -2.27 6.31
CA ALA A 66 -14.11 -1.51 7.46
C ALA A 66 -13.42 -2.43 8.49
N ASP A 67 -13.95 -3.63 8.69
CA ASP A 67 -13.39 -4.60 9.61
C ASP A 67 -12.09 -5.20 9.07
N ALA A 68 -12.02 -5.46 7.76
CA ALA A 68 -10.77 -5.86 7.10
C ALA A 68 -9.67 -4.79 7.26
N ILE A 69 -10.01 -3.51 7.05
CA ILE A 69 -9.07 -2.39 7.28
C ILE A 69 -8.65 -2.31 8.75
N LYS A 70 -9.58 -2.47 9.70
CA LYS A 70 -9.24 -2.46 11.13
C LYS A 70 -8.31 -3.62 11.51
N GLY A 71 -8.48 -4.78 10.88
CA GLY A 71 -7.63 -5.95 11.06
C GLY A 71 -6.16 -5.70 10.71
N LEU A 72 -5.86 -4.71 9.87
CA LEU A 72 -4.49 -4.27 9.57
C LEU A 72 -3.81 -3.53 10.74
N ALA A 73 -4.55 -3.25 11.82
CA ALA A 73 -4.06 -2.65 13.07
C ALA A 73 -3.28 -1.34 12.87
N GLY A 74 -3.63 -0.55 11.85
CA GLY A 74 -2.96 0.72 11.54
C GLY A 74 -1.52 0.60 11.02
N LYS A 75 -1.03 -0.63 10.75
CA LYS A 75 0.35 -0.88 10.32
C LYS A 75 0.64 -0.45 8.88
N TYR A 76 -0.40 -0.28 8.07
CA TYR A 76 -0.30 0.10 6.66
C TYR A 76 -0.90 1.49 6.45
N SER A 77 -0.13 2.39 5.82
CA SER A 77 -0.65 3.65 5.28
C SER A 77 -1.21 3.48 3.87
N SER A 78 -0.82 2.43 3.16
CA SER A 78 -1.23 2.12 1.79
C SER A 78 -1.93 0.77 1.72
N VAL A 79 -3.14 0.75 1.14
CA VAL A 79 -3.95 -0.47 1.01
C VAL A 79 -4.56 -0.53 -0.40
N LEU A 80 -4.44 -1.68 -1.05
CA LEU A 80 -5.20 -2.01 -2.25
C LEU A 80 -6.45 -2.79 -1.85
N LEU A 81 -7.57 -2.40 -2.43
CA LEU A 81 -8.80 -3.19 -2.41
C LEU A 81 -8.82 -4.03 -3.69
N ALA A 82 -8.90 -5.36 -3.56
CA ALA A 82 -8.96 -6.26 -4.70
C ALA A 82 -10.09 -5.84 -5.66
N ASN A 83 -9.77 -5.75 -6.95
CA ASN A 83 -10.71 -5.36 -8.02
C ASN A 83 -11.38 -3.98 -7.85
N HIS A 84 -10.81 -3.07 -7.05
CA HIS A 84 -11.46 -1.78 -6.77
C HIS A 84 -10.49 -0.59 -6.80
N GLY A 85 -9.35 -0.66 -6.10
CA GLY A 85 -8.33 0.40 -6.19
C GLY A 85 -7.64 0.73 -4.87
N PRO A 86 -6.71 1.69 -4.89
CA PRO A 86 -5.93 2.08 -3.72
C PRO A 86 -6.69 2.97 -2.75
N VAL A 87 -6.30 2.89 -1.49
CA VAL A 87 -6.68 3.76 -0.38
C VAL A 87 -5.42 4.07 0.41
N VAL A 88 -5.07 5.35 0.48
CA VAL A 88 -3.81 5.80 1.08
C VAL A 88 -4.07 6.85 2.15
N ALA A 89 -3.47 6.68 3.32
CA ALA A 89 -3.57 7.57 4.46
C ALA A 89 -2.28 8.37 4.66
N GLY A 90 -2.40 9.68 4.88
CA GLY A 90 -1.27 10.60 5.09
C GLY A 90 -1.51 11.57 6.25
N GLU A 91 -0.43 12.18 6.73
CA GLU A 91 -0.45 13.22 7.78
C GLU A 91 -0.93 14.58 7.25
N THR A 92 -0.89 14.78 5.94
CA THR A 92 -1.53 15.89 5.23
C THR A 92 -2.18 15.36 3.94
N LEU A 93 -3.02 16.18 3.31
CA LEU A 93 -3.61 15.82 2.01
C LEU A 93 -2.54 15.63 0.94
N GLU A 94 -1.55 16.52 0.88
CA GLU A 94 -0.43 16.44 -0.04
C GLU A 94 0.37 15.16 0.17
N ALA A 95 0.64 14.78 1.42
CA ALA A 95 1.33 13.53 1.71
C ALA A 95 0.54 12.30 1.21
N ALA A 96 -0.79 12.29 1.38
CA ALA A 96 -1.65 11.21 0.88
C ALA A 96 -1.71 11.17 -0.65
N VAL A 97 -1.75 12.34 -1.31
CA VAL A 97 -1.74 12.46 -2.78
C VAL A 97 -0.41 11.97 -3.34
N PHE A 98 0.73 12.47 -2.85
CA PHE A 98 2.05 12.05 -3.34
C PHE A 98 2.30 10.55 -3.13
N ALA A 99 1.87 10.00 -1.99
CA ALA A 99 1.96 8.55 -1.77
C ALA A 99 1.06 7.77 -2.75
N THR A 100 -0.10 8.31 -3.11
CA THR A 100 -0.98 7.68 -4.11
C THR A 100 -0.36 7.72 -5.51
N GLU A 101 0.31 8.81 -5.90
CA GLU A 101 1.04 8.92 -7.17
C GLU A 101 2.18 7.90 -7.25
N GLU A 102 3.01 7.81 -6.20
CA GLU A 102 4.10 6.83 -6.13
C GLU A 102 3.59 5.38 -6.15
N LEU A 103 2.46 5.10 -5.51
CA LEU A 103 1.84 3.77 -5.55
C LEU A 103 1.40 3.40 -6.97
N GLU A 104 0.75 4.32 -7.69
CA GLU A 104 0.29 4.08 -9.05
C GLU A 104 1.46 3.89 -10.03
N GLU A 105 2.49 4.73 -9.95
CA GLU A 105 3.68 4.58 -10.79
C GLU A 105 4.45 3.30 -10.46
N THR A 106 4.50 2.89 -9.19
CA THR A 106 5.14 1.62 -8.81
C THR A 106 4.35 0.41 -9.29
N ALA A 107 3.00 0.45 -9.22
CA ALA A 107 2.15 -0.58 -9.80
C ALA A 107 2.34 -0.67 -11.32
N ARG A 108 2.46 0.47 -12.00
CA ARG A 108 2.78 0.54 -13.43
C ARG A 108 4.13 -0.11 -13.74
N LEU A 109 5.18 0.25 -13.01
CA LEU A 109 6.51 -0.35 -13.16
C LEU A 109 6.47 -1.87 -12.93
N TYR A 110 5.77 -2.34 -11.89
CA TYR A 110 5.61 -3.77 -11.62
C TYR A 110 5.04 -4.48 -12.84
N LEU A 111 3.91 -3.99 -13.37
CA LEU A 111 3.23 -4.57 -14.53
C LEU A 111 4.09 -4.53 -15.80
N LEU A 112 4.78 -3.42 -16.08
CA LEU A 112 5.68 -3.28 -17.23
C LEU A 112 6.88 -4.22 -17.18
N LEU A 113 7.36 -4.55 -15.97
CA LEU A 113 8.53 -5.40 -15.77
C LEU A 113 8.17 -6.88 -15.56
N ARG A 114 6.88 -7.25 -15.58
CA ARG A 114 6.48 -8.66 -15.44
C ARG A 114 7.08 -9.51 -16.57
N GLY A 115 7.63 -10.66 -16.19
CA GLY A 115 8.32 -11.57 -17.10
C GLY A 115 9.75 -11.15 -17.47
N LEU A 116 10.26 -10.05 -16.91
CA LEU A 116 11.65 -9.62 -17.03
C LEU A 116 12.44 -9.93 -15.75
N ASN A 117 13.73 -9.55 -15.72
CA ASN A 117 14.60 -9.67 -14.55
C ASN A 117 14.97 -8.28 -13.98
N PRO A 118 14.01 -7.55 -13.36
CA PRO A 118 14.26 -6.23 -12.82
C PRO A 118 15.18 -6.28 -11.60
N ARG A 119 15.97 -5.22 -11.41
CA ARG A 119 16.75 -5.02 -10.18
C ARG A 119 15.90 -4.29 -9.14
N TYR A 120 15.58 -4.97 -8.05
CA TYR A 120 14.94 -4.34 -6.88
C TYR A 120 15.98 -3.79 -5.90
N LEU A 121 15.51 -2.98 -4.95
CA LEU A 121 16.35 -2.56 -3.83
C LEU A 121 16.77 -3.78 -3.00
N SER A 122 18.06 -3.84 -2.67
CA SER A 122 18.58 -4.89 -1.80
C SER A 122 18.08 -4.72 -0.36
N PRO A 123 18.12 -5.77 0.48
CA PRO A 123 17.80 -5.65 1.89
C PRO A 123 18.60 -4.55 2.62
N ASP A 124 19.88 -4.38 2.28
CA ASP A 124 20.73 -3.34 2.87
C ASP A 124 20.28 -1.93 2.44
N GLN A 125 19.86 -1.76 1.19
CA GLN A 125 19.33 -0.48 0.70
C GLN A 125 17.98 -0.15 1.36
N VAL A 126 17.11 -1.15 1.54
CA VAL A 126 15.85 -0.98 2.27
C VAL A 126 16.13 -0.62 3.73
N ALA A 127 17.08 -1.29 4.39
CA ALA A 127 17.45 -1.00 5.77
C ALA A 127 18.04 0.42 5.93
N ASP A 128 18.85 0.87 4.97
CA ASP A 128 19.37 2.24 4.94
C ASP A 128 18.23 3.26 4.84
N LEU A 129 17.29 3.06 3.92
CA LEU A 129 16.13 3.94 3.77
C LEU A 129 15.26 3.99 5.03
N VAL A 130 15.01 2.83 5.65
CA VAL A 130 14.28 2.74 6.93
C VAL A 130 14.99 3.54 8.02
N LYS A 131 16.31 3.41 8.13
CA LYS A 131 17.11 4.12 9.13
C LYS A 131 17.16 5.62 8.88
N VAL A 132 17.37 6.05 7.64
CA VAL A 132 17.59 7.46 7.28
C VAL A 132 16.29 8.26 7.28
N PHE A 133 15.19 7.66 6.81
CA PHE A 133 13.91 8.36 6.63
C PHE A 133 12.84 7.95 7.65
N GLY A 134 13.16 7.07 8.59
CA GLY A 134 12.22 6.62 9.63
C GLY A 134 11.02 5.86 9.07
N VAL A 135 11.20 5.14 7.94
CA VAL A 135 10.11 4.40 7.31
C VAL A 135 9.63 3.29 8.23
N GLN A 136 8.34 3.28 8.55
CA GLN A 136 7.71 2.21 9.30
C GLN A 136 7.26 1.10 8.36
N LEU A 137 7.82 -0.09 8.52
CA LEU A 137 7.39 -1.28 7.80
C LEU A 137 6.64 -2.21 8.77
N PRO A 138 5.54 -2.84 8.33
CA PRO A 138 4.89 -3.87 9.12
C PRO A 138 5.86 -5.02 9.42
N GLU A 139 5.89 -5.48 10.67
CA GLU A 139 6.62 -6.70 11.04
C GLU A 139 6.17 -7.88 10.17
N ARG A 140 7.12 -8.70 9.70
CA ARG A 140 6.81 -10.00 9.09
C ARG A 140 6.41 -10.99 10.19
N GLY A 141 5.21 -10.83 10.75
CA GLY A 141 4.65 -11.67 11.81
C GLY A 141 3.18 -11.99 11.55
N ASP A 142 2.73 -13.15 12.03
CA ASP A 142 1.54 -13.89 11.60
C ASP A 142 0.22 -13.11 11.65
N TYR A 143 -0.37 -12.87 10.48
CA TYR A 143 -1.79 -12.58 10.32
C TYR A 143 -2.38 -13.77 9.59
N HIS A 144 -3.09 -14.60 10.37
CA HIS A 144 -3.77 -15.83 9.94
C HIS A 144 -4.90 -15.55 8.93
#